data_AF-A0A351A4V8-F1
#
_entry.id   AF-A0A351A4V8-F1
#
_cell.length_a   1.000
_cell.length_b   1.000
_cell.length_c   1.000
_cell.angle_alpha   90.00
_cell.angle_beta   90.00
_cell.angle_gamma   90.00
#
_symmetry.space_group_name_H-M   'P 1'
#
loop_
_entity.id
_entity.type
_entity.pdbx_description
1 polymer ?
#
loop_
_entity_poly.entity_id
_entity_poly.type
_entity_poly.pdbx_seq_one_letter_code
_entity_poly.pdbx_strand_id
1 'polypeptide(L)'
;MSVIKSSINTRSEDFQANAASLRAQVEDLRAKAAQVSLGGGEAARAKHTARGKLLPRDRVGHLLDPGTPFLEVGQMAAYGMY
;
A
#
# COMPACT_ATOMS: atom_id res chain seq x y z
N MET A 1 -17.49 -18.80 23.50
CA MET A 1 -16.36 -17.93 23.14
C MET A 1 -15.99 -17.09 24.36
N SER A 2 -14.71 -17.02 24.72
CA SER A 2 -14.22 -16.08 25.73
C SER A 2 -14.16 -14.67 25.12
N VAL A 3 -14.85 -13.72 25.75
CA VAL A 3 -14.85 -12.32 25.31
C VAL A 3 -13.63 -11.63 25.89
N ILE A 4 -12.81 -11.00 25.03
CA ILE A 4 -11.72 -10.12 25.47
C ILE A 4 -12.32 -8.78 25.91
N LYS A 5 -12.16 -8.44 27.19
CA LYS A 5 -12.51 -7.11 27.70
C LYS A 5 -11.30 -6.20 27.55
N SER A 6 -11.37 -5.26 26.62
CA SER A 6 -10.34 -4.23 26.47
C SER A 6 -10.41 -3.24 27.63
N SER A 7 -9.26 -2.89 28.19
CA SER A 7 -9.10 -1.81 29.18
C SER A 7 -8.69 -0.48 28.54
N ILE A 8 -8.54 -0.43 27.21
CA ILE A 8 -8.11 0.77 26.49
C ILE A 8 -9.25 1.79 26.47
N ASN A 9 -8.96 3.02 26.90
CA ASN A 9 -9.82 4.17 26.68
C ASN A 9 -9.40 4.91 25.39
N THR A 10 -10.21 4.83 24.34
CA THR A 10 -9.92 5.47 23.05
C THR A 10 -10.01 6.99 23.07
N ARG A 11 -10.48 7.59 24.17
CA ARG A 11 -10.57 9.04 24.36
C ARG A 11 -9.45 9.60 25.25
N SER A 12 -8.57 8.77 25.81
CA SER A 12 -7.45 9.26 26.61
C SER A 12 -6.42 9.96 25.72
N GLU A 13 -5.70 10.92 26.30
CA GLU A 13 -4.63 11.66 25.61
C GLU A 13 -3.54 10.70 25.11
N ASP A 14 -3.12 9.74 25.95
CA ASP A 14 -2.13 8.72 25.58
C ASP A 14 -2.56 7.90 24.35
N PHE A 15 -3.83 7.48 24.30
CA PHE A 15 -4.33 6.73 23.14
C PHE A 15 -4.30 7.59 21.88
N GLN A 16 -4.71 8.86 21.99
CA GLN A 16 -4.71 9.77 20.84
C GLN A 16 -3.29 10.08 20.36
N ALA A 17 -2.34 10.28 21.27
CA ALA A 17 -0.93 10.47 20.93
C ALA A 17 -0.33 9.24 20.22
N ASN A 18 -0.57 8.04 20.76
CA ASN A 18 -0.12 6.79 20.14
C ASN A 18 -0.75 6.57 18.76
N ALA A 19 -2.06 6.81 18.65
CA ALA A 19 -2.78 6.67 17.39
C ALA A 19 -2.30 7.69 16.34
N ALA A 20 -2.00 8.94 16.74
CA ALA A 20 -1.44 9.94 15.84
C ALA A 20 -0.06 9.54 15.32
N SER A 21 0.83 9.09 16.21
CA SER A 21 2.18 8.63 15.83
C SER A 21 2.13 7.46 14.84
N LEU A 22 1.31 6.44 15.12
CA LEU A 22 1.17 5.29 14.22
C LEU A 22 0.56 5.69 12.87
N ARG A 23 -0.45 6.57 12.87
CA ARG A 23 -1.07 7.06 11.63
C ARG A 23 -0.04 7.76 10.73
N ALA A 24 0.82 8.61 11.30
CA ALA A 24 1.87 9.27 10.54
C ALA A 24 2.82 8.27 9.85
N GLN A 25 3.20 7.19 10.53
CA GLN A 25 4.02 6.13 9.94
C GLN A 25 3.29 5.36 8.83
N VAL A 26 2.00 5.08 9.02
CA VAL A 26 1.17 4.41 8.01
C VAL A 26 0.98 5.29 6.77
N GLU A 27 0.82 6.60 6.97
CA GLU A 27 0.72 7.57 5.86
C GLU A 27 2.01 7.65 5.06
N ASP A 28 3.16 7.73 5.74
CA ASP A 28 4.48 7.68 5.08
C ASP A 28 4.69 6.37 4.30
N LEU A 29 4.33 5.22 4.90
CA LEU A 29 4.37 3.93 4.21
C LEU A 29 3.50 3.93 2.95
N ARG A 30 2.26 4.43 3.05
CA ARG A 30 1.33 4.51 1.91
C ARG A 30 1.85 5.41 0.80
N ALA A 31 2.45 6.55 1.15
CA ALA A 31 3.05 7.47 0.19
C ALA A 31 4.22 6.82 -0.57
N LYS A 32 5.13 6.14 0.15
CA LYS A 32 6.24 5.40 -0.45
C LYS A 32 5.76 4.23 -1.31
N ALA A 33 4.77 3.48 -0.84
CA ALA A 33 4.17 2.39 -1.62
C ALA A 33 3.52 2.91 -2.92
N ALA A 34 2.83 4.05 -2.87
CA ALA A 34 2.27 4.69 -4.05
C ALA A 34 3.37 5.09 -5.04
N GLN A 35 4.49 5.63 -4.56
CA GLN A 35 5.64 5.94 -5.42
C GLN A 35 6.24 4.67 -6.05
N VAL A 36 6.48 3.62 -5.27
CA VAL A 36 7.00 2.34 -5.78
C VAL A 36 6.05 1.70 -6.79
N SER A 37 4.73 1.89 -6.62
CA SER A 37 3.73 1.37 -7.55
C SER A 37 3.84 1.94 -8.98
N LEU A 38 4.50 3.10 -9.13
CA LEU A 38 4.79 3.69 -10.45
C LEU A 38 5.86 2.91 -11.23
N GLY A 39 6.58 1.98 -10.59
CA GLY A 39 7.63 1.19 -11.22
C GLY A 39 8.76 2.07 -11.76
N GLY A 40 9.06 1.95 -13.05
CA GLY A 40 10.14 2.72 -13.71
C GLY A 40 9.84 4.22 -13.95
N GLY A 41 8.81 4.79 -13.31
CA GLY A 41 8.40 6.18 -13.48
C GLY A 41 7.59 6.45 -14.76
N GLU A 42 7.07 7.67 -14.89
CA GLU A 42 6.11 8.05 -15.94
C GLU A 42 6.64 7.86 -17.36
N ALA A 43 7.90 8.23 -17.62
CA ALA A 43 8.51 8.11 -18.94
C ALA A 43 8.59 6.64 -19.41
N ALA A 44 8.99 5.73 -18.51
CA ALA A 44 9.06 4.30 -18.83
C ALA A 44 7.66 3.72 -19.03
N ARG A 45 6.68 4.12 -18.21
CA ARG A 45 5.27 3.72 -18.36
C ARG A 45 4.70 4.17 -19.70
N ALA A 46 4.89 5.44 -20.07
CA ALA A 46 4.42 5.98 -21.34
C ALA A 46 5.03 5.25 -22.54
N LYS A 47 6.34 4.96 -22.51
CA LYS A 47 7.00 4.17 -23.56
C LYS A 47 6.45 2.74 -23.65
N HIS A 48 6.09 2.14 -22.51
CA HIS A 48 5.53 0.79 -22.47
C HIS A 48 4.10 0.75 -23.01
N THR A 49 3.26 1.70 -22.62
CA THR A 49 1.86 1.79 -23.09
C THR A 49 1.77 2.22 -24.55
N ALA A 50 2.68 3.09 -25.03
CA ALA A 50 2.78 3.46 -26.46
C ALA A 50 3.02 2.27 -27.39
N ARG A 51 3.50 1.13 -26.86
CA ARG A 51 3.65 -0.13 -27.60
C ARG A 51 2.38 -0.99 -27.58
N GLY A 52 1.25 -0.46 -27.11
CA GLY A 52 -0.02 -1.19 -26.98
C GLY A 52 -0.02 -2.23 -25.86
N LYS A 53 0.90 -2.14 -24.89
CA LYS A 53 1.03 -3.14 -23.81
C LYS A 53 0.44 -2.60 -22.50
N LEU A 54 -0.32 -3.44 -21.80
CA LEU A 54 -0.74 -3.19 -20.42
C LEU A 54 0.47 -3.15 -19.48
N LEU A 55 0.41 -2.29 -18.45
CA LEU A 55 1.39 -2.29 -17.36
C LEU A 55 1.24 -3.58 -16.53
N PRO A 56 2.29 -4.01 -15.81
CA PRO A 56 2.23 -5.24 -15.03
C PRO A 56 1.08 -5.29 -14.01
N ARG A 57 0.84 -4.19 -13.28
CA ARG A 57 -0.25 -4.11 -12.30
C ARG A 57 -1.63 -4.12 -12.96
N ASP A 58 -1.78 -3.49 -14.13
CA ASP A 58 -3.02 -3.54 -14.90
C ASP A 58 -3.31 -4.98 -15.34
N ARG A 59 -2.30 -5.74 -15.77
CA ARG A 59 -2.47 -7.16 -16.15
C ARG A 59 -2.98 -8.00 -14.99
N VAL A 60 -2.47 -7.79 -13.78
CA VAL A 60 -2.96 -8.47 -12.58
C VAL A 60 -4.41 -8.07 -12.32
N GLY A 61 -4.74 -6.78 -12.37
CA GLY A 61 -6.11 -6.28 -12.18
C GLY A 61 -7.11 -6.86 -13.19
N HIS A 62 -6.70 -7.05 -14.44
CA HIS A 62 -7.52 -7.69 -15.48
C HIS A 62 -7.64 -9.22 -15.33
N LEU A 63 -6.70 -9.86 -14.63
CA LEU A 63 -6.70 -11.30 -14.41
C LEU A 63 -7.55 -11.70 -13.20
N LEU A 64 -7.68 -10.82 -12.21
CA LEU A 64 -8.46 -11.05 -11.00
C LEU A 64 -9.96 -10.93 -11.28
N ASP A 65 -10.76 -11.75 -10.58
CA ASP A 65 -12.21 -11.61 -10.63
C ASP A 65 -12.65 -10.28 -9.99
N PRO A 66 -13.64 -9.58 -10.56
CA PRO A 66 -14.12 -8.30 -10.03
C PRO A 66 -14.51 -8.39 -8.55
N GLY A 67 -13.96 -7.47 -7.74
CA GLY A 67 -14.26 -7.39 -6.30
C GLY A 67 -13.47 -8.39 -5.43
N THR A 68 -12.60 -9.21 -6.01
CA THR A 68 -11.73 -10.07 -5.21
C THR A 68 -10.64 -9.27 -4.48
N PRO A 69 -10.39 -9.55 -3.19
CA PRO A 69 -9.27 -8.94 -2.49
C PRO A 69 -7.95 -9.46 -3.05
N PHE A 70 -6.95 -8.58 -3.13
CA PHE A 70 -5.60 -8.93 -3.55
C PHE A 70 -4.60 -8.60 -2.44
N LEU A 71 -3.81 -9.60 -2.02
CA LEU A 71 -2.72 -9.43 -1.07
C LEU A 71 -1.39 -9.42 -1.81
N GLU A 72 -0.76 -8.25 -1.89
CA GLU A 72 0.53 -8.09 -2.55
C GLU A 72 1.69 -8.55 -1.65
N VAL A 73 2.67 -9.25 -2.25
CA VAL A 73 3.88 -9.72 -1.55
C VAL A 73 5.09 -8.95 -2.07
N GLY A 74 5.91 -8.43 -1.16
CA GLY A 74 7.17 -7.77 -1.51
C GLY A 74 7.01 -6.38 -2.14
N GLN A 75 5.95 -5.63 -1.77
CA GLN A 75 5.67 -4.30 -2.33
C GLN A 75 6.86 -3.33 -2.24
N MET A 76 7.68 -3.44 -1.21
CA MET A 76 8.86 -2.59 -0.95
C MET A 76 10.19 -3.30 -1.29
N ALA A 77 10.15 -4.38 -2.09
CA ALA A 77 11.36 -5.09 -2.48
C ALA A 77 12.35 -4.15 -3.18
N ALA A 78 13.62 -4.22 -2.77
CA ALA A 78 14.71 -3.34 -3.22
C ALA A 78 14.51 -1.83 -2.93
N TYR A 79 13.60 -1.43 -2.04
CA TYR A 79 13.47 -0.03 -1.64
C TYR A 79 14.73 0.47 -0.91
N GLY A 80 15.31 1.59 -1.38
CA GLY A 80 16.54 2.15 -0.83
C GLY A 80 17.80 1.32 -1.11
N MET A 81 17.67 0.30 -1.97
CA MET A 81 18.80 -0.48 -2.47
C MET A 81 19.14 0.00 -3.88
N TYR A 82 20.45 0.06 -4.19
CA TYR A 82 21.03 0.63 -5.42
C TYR A 82 20.92 2.15 -5.56
#